data_AF-A0A9N9F8D8-F1
#
_entry.id   AF-A0A9N9F8D8-F1
#
_cell.length_a   1.000
_cell.length_b   1.000
_cell.length_c   1.000
_cell.angle_alpha   90.00
_cell.angle_beta   90.00
_cell.angle_gamma   90.00
#
_symmetry.space_group_name_H-M   'P 1'
#
loop_
_entity.id
_entity.type
_entity.pdbx_description
1 polymer ?
#
loop_
_entity_poly.entity_id
_entity_poly.type
_entity_poly.pdbx_seq_one_letter_code
_entity_poly.pdbx_strand_id
1 'polypeptide(L)'
;SFLWTVDAALSDPVIGTVIRSVEPPLSVDDILAVIFFNDEELEICAGSSLYHLTQKLKLQIRDDYLKLLNNLITKHPDLFPLERFTQDDVIPNNRLLRLYGFILPNNPHDSYDLVLTTHPQAPLYSQKVALFESIGLQVNSTFPLKLSDPLPLNVLQYLRIQRLSPSEISTLAVSRGTKDRISARNEAEILKALDEACENLLAGFSVSLEELEAKIASGTYQKGSNAWAAAHVSIGEQKILMATLQKAKELLALVVCANCGKANENNKRCGRCRKVVYCGIDCQKSHYKEHKVLCKTAGE
;
A
#
# COMPACT_ATOMS: atom_id res chain seq x y z
N SER A 1 29.39 16.48 -13.35
CA SER A 1 28.75 16.42 -12.02
C SER A 1 28.23 17.81 -11.71
N PHE A 2 26.99 18.11 -12.09
CA PHE A 2 26.36 19.37 -11.69
C PHE A 2 25.48 19.05 -10.48
N LEU A 3 25.99 19.31 -9.28
CA LEU A 3 25.13 19.44 -8.11
C LEU A 3 24.42 20.80 -8.29
N TRP A 4 23.11 20.76 -8.49
CA TRP A 4 22.30 21.96 -8.38
C TRP A 4 22.26 22.33 -6.89
N THR A 5 23.05 23.31 -6.49
CA THR A 5 23.07 23.84 -5.13
C THR A 5 22.01 24.94 -5.01
N VAL A 6 21.53 25.20 -3.79
CA VAL A 6 20.58 26.30 -3.51
C VAL A 6 21.13 27.64 -4.00
N ASP A 7 22.44 27.85 -3.86
CA ASP A 7 23.12 29.05 -4.37
C ASP A 7 23.03 29.17 -5.90
N ALA A 8 23.06 28.04 -6.63
CA ALA A 8 22.89 28.03 -8.08
C ALA A 8 21.44 28.34 -8.50
N ALA A 9 20.46 27.85 -7.73
CA ALA A 9 19.04 28.14 -7.97
C ALA A 9 18.67 29.60 -7.66
N LEU A 10 19.25 30.18 -6.60
CA LEU A 10 19.09 31.60 -6.28
C LEU A 10 19.81 32.50 -7.29
N SER A 11 20.96 32.08 -7.81
CA SER A 11 21.72 32.86 -8.80
C SER A 11 21.14 32.76 -10.22
N ASP A 12 20.13 31.92 -10.43
CA ASP A 12 19.47 31.78 -11.73
C ASP A 12 18.67 33.06 -12.08
N PRO A 13 18.88 33.61 -13.29
CA PRO A 13 18.29 34.90 -13.68
C PRO A 13 16.77 34.86 -13.86
N VAL A 14 16.17 33.67 -14.04
CA VAL A 14 14.72 33.51 -14.25
C VAL A 14 14.08 32.96 -12.97
N ILE A 15 14.59 31.85 -12.45
CA ILE A 15 14.02 31.15 -11.29
C ILE A 15 14.35 31.88 -9.98
N GLY A 16 15.56 32.41 -9.82
CA GLY A 16 15.97 33.12 -8.60
C GLY A 16 15.11 34.36 -8.33
N THR A 17 14.64 35.03 -9.39
CA THR A 17 13.80 36.22 -9.30
C THR A 17 12.41 35.90 -8.76
N VAL A 18 11.87 34.72 -9.13
CA VAL A 18 10.60 34.22 -8.62
C VAL A 18 10.74 33.73 -7.18
N ILE A 19 11.80 32.98 -6.85
CA ILE A 19 12.07 32.49 -5.48
C ILE A 19 12.19 33.65 -4.49
N ARG A 20 12.86 34.75 -4.88
CA ARG A 20 12.99 35.96 -4.05
C ARG A 20 11.70 36.76 -3.90
N SER A 21 10.68 36.50 -4.72
CA SER A 21 9.43 37.27 -4.72
C SER A 21 8.33 36.69 -3.83
N VAL A 22 8.57 35.52 -3.22
CA VAL A 22 7.63 34.86 -2.31
C VAL A 22 7.84 35.39 -0.88
N GLU A 23 6.77 35.83 -0.22
CA GLU A 23 6.79 36.22 1.19
C GLU A 23 5.89 35.30 2.04
N PRO A 24 6.41 34.69 3.13
CA PRO A 24 7.82 34.72 3.56
C PRO A 24 8.74 33.95 2.59
N PRO A 25 10.06 34.29 2.54
CA PRO A 25 11.00 33.62 1.65
C PRO A 25 11.04 32.12 1.91
N LEU A 26 10.91 31.33 0.83
CA LEU A 26 10.98 29.87 0.87
C LEU A 26 12.33 29.45 1.49
N SER A 27 12.28 28.65 2.55
CA SER A 27 13.47 28.13 3.21
C SER A 27 14.17 27.11 2.31
N VAL A 28 15.45 26.84 2.60
CA VAL A 28 16.23 25.79 1.93
C VAL A 28 15.48 24.44 1.97
N ASP A 29 14.73 24.20 3.04
CA ASP A 29 13.95 22.98 3.26
C ASP A 29 12.66 22.96 2.40
N ASP A 30 12.10 24.12 2.03
CA ASP A 30 10.87 24.23 1.24
C ASP A 30 11.07 23.95 -0.26
N ILE A 31 12.31 24.00 -0.76
CA ILE A 31 12.66 23.79 -2.17
C ILE A 31 13.05 22.31 -2.45
N LEU A 32 13.26 21.52 -1.40
CA LEU A 32 13.84 20.18 -1.52
C LEU A 32 12.75 19.11 -1.66
N ALA A 33 12.34 18.87 -2.91
CA ALA A 33 11.70 17.62 -3.29
C ALA A 33 12.49 16.42 -2.72
N VAL A 34 11.78 15.39 -2.24
CA VAL A 34 12.24 14.16 -1.56
C VAL A 34 13.38 13.36 -2.22
N ILE A 35 13.84 13.79 -3.39
CA ILE A 35 15.03 13.28 -4.06
C ILE A 35 16.29 13.41 -3.17
N PHE A 36 16.29 14.25 -2.13
CA PHE A 36 17.45 14.51 -1.26
C PHE A 36 17.36 13.98 0.18
N PHE A 37 16.52 12.98 0.49
CA PHE A 37 16.73 12.26 1.75
C PHE A 37 18.17 11.73 1.75
N ASN A 38 18.94 12.11 2.78
CA ASN A 38 20.22 11.48 3.03
C ASN A 38 19.98 10.01 3.41
N ASP A 39 21.02 9.18 3.37
CA ASP A 39 20.84 7.73 3.56
C ASP A 39 20.25 7.40 4.94
N GLU A 40 20.54 8.20 5.97
CA GLU A 40 19.98 8.04 7.32
C GLU A 40 18.49 8.42 7.38
N GLU A 41 18.07 9.48 6.69
CA GLU A 41 16.67 9.92 6.60
C GLU A 41 15.79 8.98 5.78
N LEU A 42 16.35 8.41 4.70
CA LEU A 42 15.66 7.40 3.89
C LEU A 42 15.47 6.11 4.67
N GLU A 43 16.42 5.77 5.55
CA GLU A 43 16.31 4.60 6.39
C GLU A 43 15.17 4.70 7.42
N ILE A 44 14.74 5.92 7.78
CA ILE A 44 13.58 6.13 8.67
C ILE A 44 12.30 5.56 8.06
N CYS A 45 12.17 5.60 6.73
CA CYS A 45 11.04 5.02 6.02
C CYS A 45 11.38 3.70 5.33
N ALA A 46 12.51 3.07 5.64
CA ALA A 46 12.86 1.75 5.10
C ALA A 46 11.73 0.74 5.31
N GLY A 47 11.41 -0.01 4.25
CA GLY A 47 10.25 -0.92 4.19
C GLY A 47 8.96 -0.28 3.65
N SER A 48 8.82 1.04 3.69
CA SER A 48 7.62 1.76 3.21
C SER A 48 7.46 1.77 1.68
N SER A 49 6.25 2.03 1.19
CA SER A 49 6.01 2.27 -0.23
C SER A 49 6.79 3.49 -0.72
N LEU A 50 6.88 4.55 0.09
CA LEU A 50 7.67 5.74 -0.17
C LEU A 50 9.15 5.39 -0.40
N TYR A 51 9.74 4.54 0.44
CA TYR A 51 11.13 4.12 0.34
C TYR A 51 11.41 3.41 -0.98
N HIS A 52 10.62 2.38 -1.30
CA HIS A 52 10.77 1.62 -2.55
C HIS A 52 10.54 2.50 -3.78
N LEU A 53 9.53 3.36 -3.76
CA LEU A 53 9.24 4.29 -4.85
C LEU A 53 10.34 5.36 -4.98
N THR A 54 10.88 5.88 -3.89
CA THR A 54 11.96 6.87 -3.89
C THR A 54 13.26 6.27 -4.39
N GLN A 55 13.60 5.04 -4.00
CA GLN A 55 14.76 4.33 -4.54
C GLN A 55 14.63 4.04 -6.04
N LYS A 56 13.47 3.51 -6.45
CA LYS A 56 13.17 3.26 -7.88
C LYS A 56 13.23 4.56 -8.68
N LEU A 57 12.68 5.64 -8.14
CA LEU A 57 12.68 6.95 -8.78
C LEU A 57 14.08 7.58 -8.81
N LYS A 58 14.92 7.44 -7.77
CA LYS A 58 16.34 7.86 -7.79
C LYS A 58 17.11 7.18 -8.93
N LEU A 59 16.83 5.91 -9.20
CA LEU A 59 17.42 5.15 -10.31
C LEU A 59 16.86 5.59 -11.68
N GLN A 60 15.54 5.79 -11.79
CA GLN A 60 14.87 6.12 -13.06
C GLN A 60 15.02 7.60 -13.48
N ILE A 61 14.97 8.55 -12.53
CA ILE A 61 15.11 9.99 -12.81
C ILE A 61 16.46 10.27 -13.48
N ARG A 62 17.54 9.63 -13.05
CA ARG A 62 18.87 9.88 -13.65
C ARG A 62 18.88 9.56 -15.14
N ASP A 63 18.32 8.42 -15.51
CA ASP A 63 18.34 7.94 -16.90
C ASP A 63 17.28 8.64 -17.77
N ASP A 64 16.11 8.93 -17.22
CA ASP A 64 15.02 9.59 -17.94
C ASP A 64 15.25 11.10 -18.07
N TYR A 65 15.86 11.74 -17.07
CA TYR A 65 16.28 13.15 -17.14
C TYR A 65 17.33 13.37 -18.23
N LEU A 66 18.35 12.50 -18.33
CA LEU A 66 19.37 12.60 -19.38
C LEU A 66 18.78 12.40 -20.79
N LYS A 67 17.75 11.56 -20.93
CA LYS A 67 17.03 11.34 -22.19
C LYS A 67 16.09 12.50 -22.54
N LEU A 68 15.38 13.06 -21.57
CA LEU A 68 14.46 14.19 -21.76
C LEU A 68 15.21 15.52 -22.00
N LEU A 69 16.32 15.74 -21.29
CA LEU A 69 17.19 16.89 -21.47
C LEU A 69 17.75 16.94 -22.90
N ASN A 70 18.26 15.81 -23.41
CA ASN A 70 18.84 15.74 -24.75
C ASN A 70 17.81 15.85 -25.88
N ASN A 71 16.57 15.41 -25.66
CA ASN A 71 15.60 15.24 -26.75
C ASN A 71 14.47 16.27 -26.79
N LEU A 72 14.16 16.94 -25.68
CA LEU A 72 12.90 17.64 -25.50
C LEU A 72 13.08 19.05 -24.93
N ILE A 73 13.85 19.19 -23.85
CA ILE A 73 14.03 20.48 -23.15
C ILE A 73 14.87 21.47 -23.97
N THR A 74 15.91 20.99 -24.67
CA THR A 74 16.75 21.86 -25.53
C THR A 74 16.05 22.29 -26.83
N LYS A 75 14.92 21.66 -27.19
CA LYS A 75 14.26 21.86 -28.50
C LYS A 75 12.97 22.66 -28.44
N HIS A 76 12.25 22.65 -27.31
CA HIS A 76 10.97 23.35 -27.18
C HIS A 76 10.77 23.96 -25.78
N PRO A 77 11.45 25.09 -25.47
CA PRO A 77 11.36 25.77 -24.18
C PRO A 77 9.98 26.40 -23.87
N ASP A 78 9.13 26.50 -24.88
CA ASP A 78 7.82 27.17 -24.87
C ASP A 78 6.63 26.22 -24.56
N LEU A 79 6.85 24.91 -24.49
CA LEU A 79 5.80 23.89 -24.30
C LEU A 79 5.63 23.38 -22.86
N PHE A 80 6.42 23.86 -21.89
CA PHE A 80 6.39 23.37 -20.51
C PHE A 80 6.04 24.46 -19.48
N PRO A 81 4.79 24.93 -19.44
CA PRO A 81 4.31 25.77 -18.34
C PRO A 81 4.08 24.92 -17.07
N LEU A 82 4.67 25.35 -15.94
CA LEU A 82 4.65 24.69 -14.63
C LEU A 82 3.34 24.87 -13.83
N GLU A 83 2.27 25.37 -14.46
CA GLU A 83 0.99 25.61 -13.81
C GLU A 83 -0.03 24.54 -14.20
N ARG A 84 0.02 23.38 -13.55
CA ARG A 84 -1.14 22.48 -13.54
C ARG A 84 -1.18 21.58 -12.32
N PHE A 85 -1.60 22.13 -11.19
CA PHE A 85 -2.22 21.34 -10.13
C PHE A 85 -3.52 22.02 -9.72
N THR A 86 -4.65 21.43 -10.13
CA THR A 86 -5.97 21.83 -9.66
C THR A 86 -6.18 21.26 -8.25
N GLN A 87 -6.71 22.09 -7.36
CA GLN A 87 -6.91 21.90 -5.91
C GLN A 87 -7.87 20.74 -5.51
N ASP A 88 -8.31 19.91 -6.46
CA ASP A 88 -9.33 18.87 -6.26
C ASP A 88 -8.77 17.44 -6.15
N ASP A 89 -7.45 17.26 -6.21
CA ASP A 89 -6.85 15.94 -6.12
C ASP A 89 -6.75 15.45 -4.66
N VAL A 90 -7.31 14.27 -4.44
CA VAL A 90 -7.18 13.49 -3.21
C VAL A 90 -5.78 12.86 -3.16
N ILE A 91 -4.82 13.49 -2.48
CA ILE A 91 -3.40 13.08 -2.51
C ILE A 91 -2.96 12.46 -1.15
N PRO A 92 -2.42 11.22 -1.14
CA PRO A 92 -1.83 10.60 0.06
C PRO A 92 -0.50 11.22 0.48
N ASN A 93 -0.13 11.12 1.76
CA ASN A 93 1.10 11.70 2.28
C ASN A 93 2.38 11.14 1.64
N ASN A 94 2.41 9.86 1.24
CA ASN A 94 3.57 9.31 0.54
C ASN A 94 3.85 10.06 -0.79
N ARG A 95 2.80 10.52 -1.48
CA ARG A 95 2.90 11.31 -2.71
C ARG A 95 3.12 12.78 -2.42
N LEU A 96 2.46 13.33 -1.38
CA LEU A 96 2.65 14.72 -0.96
C LEU A 96 4.11 14.97 -0.59
N LEU A 97 4.67 14.08 0.24
CA LEU A 97 6.07 14.16 0.63
C LEU A 97 6.92 14.05 -0.62
N ARG A 98 6.75 12.98 -1.41
CA ARG A 98 7.60 12.72 -2.58
C ARG A 98 7.68 13.87 -3.59
N LEU A 99 6.54 14.51 -3.87
CA LEU A 99 6.44 15.52 -4.94
C LEU A 99 6.58 16.96 -4.43
N TYR A 100 6.16 17.23 -3.19
CA TYR A 100 6.02 18.59 -2.68
C TYR A 100 6.76 18.83 -1.35
N GLY A 101 7.38 17.82 -0.74
CA GLY A 101 8.23 18.00 0.45
C GLY A 101 7.48 18.17 1.78
N PHE A 102 6.14 18.08 1.77
CA PHE A 102 5.33 18.22 2.99
C PHE A 102 4.33 17.08 3.17
N ILE A 103 3.76 16.97 4.37
CA ILE A 103 2.67 16.04 4.68
C ILE A 103 1.51 16.77 5.35
N LEU A 104 0.34 16.15 5.32
CA LEU A 104 -0.84 16.57 6.08
C LEU A 104 -1.00 15.62 7.27
N PRO A 105 -0.90 16.09 8.53
CA PRO A 105 -1.17 15.25 9.69
C PRO A 105 -2.59 14.68 9.64
N ASN A 106 -2.75 13.40 9.94
CA ASN A 106 -4.04 12.69 9.91
C ASN A 106 -4.74 12.78 8.55
N ASN A 107 -3.99 12.70 7.45
CA ASN A 107 -4.55 12.74 6.11
C ASN A 107 -5.49 11.53 5.89
N PRO A 108 -6.81 11.73 5.72
CA PRO A 108 -7.75 10.62 5.50
C PRO A 108 -7.52 9.91 4.16
N HIS A 109 -6.68 10.48 3.31
CA HIS A 109 -6.36 9.98 1.99
C HIS A 109 -5.07 9.18 1.93
N ASP A 110 -4.39 9.00 3.07
CA ASP A 110 -3.22 8.14 3.15
C ASP A 110 -3.52 6.74 2.61
N SER A 111 -2.55 6.23 1.86
CA SER A 111 -2.66 4.94 1.20
C SER A 111 -1.32 4.21 1.21
N TYR A 112 -1.40 2.88 1.27
CA TYR A 112 -0.29 1.99 1.01
C TYR A 112 -0.49 1.29 -0.34
N ASP A 113 0.45 1.45 -1.26
CA ASP A 113 0.36 0.87 -2.60
C ASP A 113 0.78 -0.60 -2.60
N LEU A 114 -0.20 -1.51 -2.55
CA LEU A 114 0.02 -2.96 -2.66
C LEU A 114 0.21 -3.36 -4.13
N VAL A 115 1.42 -3.76 -4.49
CA VAL A 115 1.74 -4.24 -5.84
C VAL A 115 1.55 -5.75 -5.91
N LEU A 116 0.66 -6.21 -6.80
CA LEU A 116 0.47 -7.62 -7.08
C LEU A 116 0.88 -7.93 -8.52
N THR A 117 1.67 -8.99 -8.66
CA THR A 117 2.18 -9.48 -9.95
C THR A 117 1.99 -10.99 -10.07
N THR A 118 1.70 -11.46 -11.28
CA THR A 118 1.64 -12.90 -11.60
C THR A 118 2.74 -13.23 -12.59
N HIS A 119 3.65 -14.14 -12.22
CA HIS A 119 4.79 -14.49 -13.05
C HIS A 119 4.38 -15.25 -14.33
N PRO A 120 5.02 -15.03 -15.50
CA PRO A 120 4.70 -15.73 -16.75
C PRO A 120 4.82 -17.27 -16.70
N GLN A 121 5.64 -17.80 -15.79
CA GLN A 121 5.77 -19.25 -15.57
C GLN A 121 4.69 -19.83 -14.64
N ALA A 122 3.75 -19.01 -14.16
CA ALA A 122 2.67 -19.50 -13.31
C ALA A 122 1.77 -20.49 -14.07
N PRO A 123 1.27 -21.55 -13.41
CA PRO A 123 0.30 -22.44 -14.02
C PRO A 123 -0.94 -21.68 -14.50
N LEU A 124 -1.40 -22.04 -15.69
CA LEU A 124 -2.59 -21.45 -16.34
C LEU A 124 -2.46 -19.93 -16.58
N TYR A 125 -1.23 -19.46 -16.83
CA TYR A 125 -0.94 -18.03 -17.00
C TYR A 125 -1.84 -17.37 -18.03
N SER A 126 -1.92 -17.89 -19.26
CA SER A 126 -2.72 -17.27 -20.33
C SER A 126 -4.21 -17.17 -19.99
N GLN A 127 -4.78 -18.18 -19.33
CA GLN A 127 -6.16 -18.14 -18.86
C GLN A 127 -6.36 -17.10 -17.76
N LYS A 128 -5.40 -16.98 -16.83
CA LYS A 128 -5.44 -15.97 -15.76
C LYS A 128 -5.32 -14.55 -16.30
N VAL A 129 -4.44 -14.32 -17.30
CA VAL A 129 -4.33 -13.02 -17.98
C VAL A 129 -5.67 -12.62 -18.61
N ALA A 130 -6.30 -13.52 -19.37
CA ALA A 130 -7.60 -13.24 -19.97
C ALA A 130 -8.68 -12.93 -18.92
N LEU A 131 -8.67 -13.61 -17.77
CA LEU A 131 -9.58 -13.33 -16.66
C LEU A 131 -9.31 -11.96 -16.02
N PHE A 132 -8.05 -11.57 -15.81
CA PHE A 132 -7.71 -10.22 -15.32
C PHE A 132 -8.23 -9.14 -16.27
N GLU A 133 -7.95 -9.27 -17.56
CA GLU A 133 -8.39 -8.32 -18.60
C GLU A 133 -9.91 -8.19 -18.64
N SER A 134 -10.64 -9.31 -18.49
CA SER A 134 -12.11 -9.32 -18.49
C SER A 134 -12.75 -8.50 -17.36
N ILE A 135 -12.01 -8.24 -16.28
CA ILE A 135 -12.46 -7.42 -15.14
C ILE A 135 -11.70 -6.09 -15.03
N GLY A 136 -10.95 -5.70 -16.07
CA GLY A 136 -10.21 -4.44 -16.12
C GLY A 136 -8.95 -4.41 -15.24
N LEU A 137 -8.44 -5.58 -14.83
CA LEU A 137 -7.17 -5.70 -14.10
C LEU A 137 -6.04 -6.08 -15.05
N GLN A 138 -4.81 -5.79 -14.64
CA GLN A 138 -3.59 -6.15 -15.37
C GLN A 138 -2.76 -7.16 -14.58
N VAL A 139 -1.87 -7.88 -15.27
CA VAL A 139 -0.92 -8.83 -14.65
C VAL A 139 -0.05 -8.18 -13.58
N ASN A 140 0.27 -6.90 -13.76
CA ASN A 140 0.97 -6.07 -12.78
C ASN A 140 0.01 -4.96 -12.35
N SER A 141 -0.66 -5.15 -11.22
CA SER A 141 -1.65 -4.20 -10.70
C SER A 141 -1.16 -3.60 -9.39
N THR A 142 -1.38 -2.30 -9.20
CA THR A 142 -1.11 -1.59 -7.94
C THR A 142 -2.44 -1.19 -7.31
N PHE A 143 -2.63 -1.56 -6.05
CA PHE A 143 -3.87 -1.32 -5.32
C PHE A 143 -3.61 -0.41 -4.12
N PRO A 144 -4.21 0.79 -4.06
CA PRO A 144 -4.08 1.64 -2.89
C PRO A 144 -4.95 1.09 -1.75
N LEU A 145 -4.31 0.59 -0.70
CA LEU A 145 -4.95 0.22 0.56
C LEU A 145 -5.15 1.48 1.40
N LYS A 146 -6.31 1.62 2.05
CA LYS A 146 -6.64 2.82 2.85
C LYS A 146 -7.23 2.42 4.19
N LEU A 147 -7.16 3.28 5.20
CA LEU A 147 -7.84 3.00 6.48
C LEU A 147 -9.37 2.87 6.32
N SER A 148 -9.97 3.63 5.41
CA SER A 148 -11.41 3.56 5.12
C SER A 148 -11.84 2.30 4.37
N ASP A 149 -10.92 1.70 3.62
CA ASP A 149 -11.13 0.44 2.89
C ASP A 149 -9.83 -0.39 2.94
N PRO A 150 -9.57 -1.08 4.08
CA PRO A 150 -8.29 -1.75 4.31
C PRO A 150 -8.05 -2.92 3.36
N LEU A 151 -9.11 -3.52 2.81
CA LEU A 151 -8.98 -4.64 1.90
C LEU A 151 -9.98 -4.52 0.74
N PRO A 152 -9.62 -3.76 -0.31
CA PRO A 152 -10.49 -3.51 -1.45
C PRO A 152 -10.86 -4.81 -2.18
N LEU A 153 -12.09 -4.88 -2.71
CA LEU A 153 -12.58 -6.07 -3.43
C LEU A 153 -11.67 -6.46 -4.61
N ASN A 154 -11.09 -5.49 -5.31
CA ASN A 154 -10.20 -5.77 -6.45
C ASN A 154 -8.93 -6.55 -6.04
N VAL A 155 -8.42 -6.35 -4.81
CA VAL A 155 -7.30 -7.14 -4.26
C VAL A 155 -7.73 -8.59 -4.11
N LEU A 156 -8.92 -8.84 -3.54
CA LEU A 156 -9.47 -10.18 -3.41
C LEU A 156 -9.71 -10.83 -4.77
N GLN A 157 -10.31 -10.10 -5.72
CA GLN A 157 -10.54 -10.61 -7.08
C GLN A 157 -9.24 -10.96 -7.79
N TYR A 158 -8.21 -10.14 -7.64
CA TYR A 158 -6.90 -10.41 -8.21
C TYR A 158 -6.32 -11.71 -7.63
N LEU A 159 -6.25 -11.83 -6.30
CA LEU A 159 -5.68 -12.99 -5.63
C LEU A 159 -6.47 -14.27 -5.91
N ARG A 160 -7.81 -14.17 -5.97
CA ARG A 160 -8.71 -15.25 -6.37
C ARG A 160 -8.32 -15.85 -7.71
N ILE A 161 -8.17 -15.00 -8.73
CA ILE A 161 -7.73 -15.41 -10.08
C ILE A 161 -6.31 -15.98 -10.03
N GLN A 162 -5.41 -15.33 -9.29
CA GLN A 162 -4.03 -15.78 -9.15
C GLN A 162 -3.93 -17.22 -8.59
N ARG A 163 -4.78 -17.59 -7.62
CA ARG A 163 -4.80 -18.90 -6.94
C ARG A 163 -5.80 -19.92 -7.52
N LEU A 164 -6.34 -19.66 -8.71
CA LEU A 164 -7.22 -20.59 -9.39
C LEU A 164 -6.56 -21.95 -9.65
N SER A 165 -7.31 -23.01 -9.34
CA SER A 165 -6.99 -24.38 -9.75
C SER A 165 -7.53 -24.69 -11.16
N PRO A 166 -7.04 -25.76 -11.83
CA PRO A 166 -7.59 -26.18 -13.13
C PRO A 166 -9.10 -26.44 -13.11
N SER A 167 -9.64 -27.02 -12.02
CA SER A 167 -11.07 -27.29 -11.91
C SER A 167 -11.91 -26.03 -11.70
N GLU A 168 -11.38 -25.03 -10.99
CA GLU A 168 -12.06 -23.76 -10.76
C GLU A 168 -12.12 -22.89 -12.02
N ILE A 169 -11.08 -22.89 -12.86
CA ILE A 169 -11.10 -22.15 -14.15
C ILE A 169 -12.25 -22.65 -15.04
N SER A 170 -12.42 -23.97 -15.17
CA SER A 170 -13.49 -24.55 -15.98
C SER A 170 -14.88 -24.19 -15.45
N THR A 171 -15.02 -24.02 -14.13
CA THR A 171 -16.29 -23.65 -13.49
C THR A 171 -16.60 -22.16 -13.66
N LEU A 172 -15.58 -21.30 -13.54
CA LEU A 172 -15.72 -19.85 -13.70
C LEU A 172 -16.10 -19.43 -15.12
N ALA A 173 -15.67 -20.15 -16.15
CA ALA A 173 -16.10 -19.90 -17.52
C ALA A 173 -17.63 -20.05 -17.69
N VAL A 174 -18.30 -20.77 -16.79
CA VAL A 174 -19.75 -21.03 -16.81
C VAL A 174 -20.52 -20.05 -15.92
N SER A 175 -19.93 -19.54 -14.83
CA SER A 175 -20.57 -18.63 -13.88
C SER A 175 -20.16 -17.16 -14.07
N ARG A 176 -21.13 -16.25 -14.19
CA ARG A 176 -20.92 -14.81 -14.48
C ARG A 176 -20.37 -13.99 -13.31
N GLY A 177 -19.16 -14.28 -12.83
CA GLY A 177 -18.38 -13.27 -12.10
C GLY A 177 -17.38 -13.78 -11.06
N THR A 178 -16.25 -13.09 -10.97
CA THR A 178 -15.19 -13.25 -9.96
C THR A 178 -15.42 -12.41 -8.68
N LYS A 179 -16.56 -11.69 -8.63
CA LYS A 179 -16.92 -10.81 -7.50
C LYS A 179 -17.16 -11.62 -6.22
N ASP A 180 -17.75 -12.79 -6.37
CA ASP A 180 -18.06 -13.67 -5.26
C ASP A 180 -16.91 -14.64 -4.96
N ARG A 181 -17.01 -15.27 -3.78
CA ARG A 181 -16.12 -16.34 -3.36
C ARG A 181 -16.16 -17.50 -4.36
N ILE A 182 -14.99 -18.01 -4.75
CA ILE A 182 -14.86 -19.12 -5.70
C ILE A 182 -15.02 -20.47 -4.99
N SER A 183 -14.21 -20.73 -3.96
CA SER A 183 -14.26 -21.95 -3.16
C SER A 183 -13.66 -21.68 -1.77
N ALA A 184 -13.98 -22.50 -0.78
CA ALA A 184 -13.39 -22.46 0.56
C ALA A 184 -11.86 -22.55 0.50
N ARG A 185 -11.36 -23.44 -0.36
CA ARG A 185 -9.93 -23.66 -0.59
C ARG A 185 -9.27 -22.40 -1.11
N ASN A 186 -9.80 -21.83 -2.20
CA ASN A 186 -9.27 -20.64 -2.83
C ASN A 186 -9.27 -19.45 -1.85
N GLU A 187 -10.38 -19.20 -1.15
CA GLU A 187 -10.45 -18.11 -0.16
C GLU A 187 -9.46 -18.30 0.99
N ALA A 188 -9.31 -19.53 1.50
CA ALA A 188 -8.35 -19.77 2.57
C ALA A 188 -6.90 -19.57 2.11
N GLU A 189 -6.57 -19.98 0.88
CA GLU A 189 -5.23 -19.79 0.31
C GLU A 189 -4.91 -18.31 0.10
N ILE A 190 -5.82 -17.52 -0.48
CA ILE A 190 -5.57 -16.09 -0.72
C ILE A 190 -5.46 -15.31 0.59
N LEU A 191 -6.30 -15.64 1.58
CA LEU A 191 -6.33 -14.92 2.85
C LEU A 191 -5.14 -15.28 3.73
N LYS A 192 -4.68 -16.54 3.73
CA LYS A 192 -3.42 -16.93 4.39
C LYS A 192 -2.21 -16.28 3.73
N ALA A 193 -2.16 -16.25 2.40
CA ALA A 193 -1.08 -15.60 1.68
C ALA A 193 -1.05 -14.08 1.95
N LEU A 194 -2.22 -13.44 2.07
CA LEU A 194 -2.32 -12.03 2.42
C LEU A 194 -1.91 -11.77 3.87
N ASP A 195 -2.33 -12.63 4.81
CA ASP A 195 -1.93 -12.59 6.22
C ASP A 195 -0.40 -12.62 6.36
N GLU A 196 0.24 -13.64 5.79
CA GLU A 196 1.69 -13.81 5.77
C GLU A 196 2.39 -12.62 5.06
N ALA A 197 1.85 -12.13 3.95
CA ALA A 197 2.42 -11.00 3.23
C ALA A 197 2.37 -9.72 4.07
N CYS A 198 1.24 -9.42 4.72
CA CYS A 198 1.10 -8.25 5.56
C CYS A 198 2.02 -8.33 6.79
N GLU A 199 2.16 -9.50 7.42
CA GLU A 199 3.11 -9.68 8.54
C GLU A 199 4.56 -9.45 8.08
N ASN A 200 4.95 -9.98 6.92
CA ASN A 200 6.29 -9.74 6.36
C ASN A 200 6.53 -8.28 5.98
N LEU A 201 5.52 -7.59 5.42
CA LEU A 201 5.61 -6.17 5.09
C LEU A 201 5.78 -5.33 6.36
N LEU A 202 5.00 -5.61 7.42
CA LEU A 202 5.11 -4.93 8.70
C LEU A 202 6.47 -5.18 9.37
N ALA A 203 7.00 -6.40 9.29
CA ALA A 203 8.34 -6.73 9.78
C ALA A 203 9.47 -6.05 8.98
N GLY A 204 9.17 -5.57 7.77
CA GLY A 204 10.12 -4.86 6.92
C GLY A 204 10.34 -3.39 7.31
N PHE A 205 9.52 -2.82 8.21
CA PHE A 205 9.72 -1.45 8.69
C PHE A 205 10.87 -1.40 9.70
N SER A 206 11.82 -0.48 9.49
CA SER A 206 13.01 -0.32 10.34
C SER A 206 12.67 0.13 11.77
N VAL A 207 11.61 0.93 11.93
CA VAL A 207 11.15 1.47 13.22
C VAL A 207 9.67 1.13 13.41
N SER A 208 9.34 0.55 14.55
CA SER A 208 7.95 0.18 14.89
C SER A 208 7.04 1.40 15.03
N LEU A 209 5.74 1.19 14.79
CA LEU A 209 4.70 2.19 14.97
C LEU A 209 4.77 2.85 16.35
N GLU A 210 4.87 2.04 17.41
CA GLU A 210 4.89 2.51 18.79
C GLU A 210 6.11 3.38 19.08
N GLU A 211 7.28 3.00 18.54
CA GLU A 211 8.51 3.78 18.67
C GLU A 211 8.46 5.10 17.90
N LEU A 212 7.89 5.11 16.69
CA LEU A 212 7.71 6.34 15.91
C LEU A 212 6.75 7.30 16.61
N GLU A 213 5.64 6.81 17.13
CA GLU A 213 4.69 7.62 17.90
C GLU A 213 5.34 8.20 19.16
N ALA A 214 6.13 7.40 19.88
CA ALA A 214 6.90 7.85 21.04
C ALA A 214 7.92 8.95 20.67
N LYS A 215 8.68 8.77 19.58
CA LYS A 215 9.67 9.75 19.10
C LYS A 215 9.03 11.07 18.64
N ILE A 216 7.84 11.01 18.04
CA ILE A 216 7.08 12.22 17.70
C ILE A 216 6.58 12.91 18.97
N ALA A 217 6.05 12.15 19.94
CA ALA A 217 5.53 12.69 21.19
C ALA A 217 6.63 13.32 22.06
N SER A 218 7.84 12.75 22.07
CA SER A 218 9.00 13.30 22.78
C SER A 218 9.65 14.48 22.07
N GLY A 219 9.20 14.83 20.86
CA GLY A 219 9.80 15.90 20.05
C GLY A 219 11.17 15.55 19.47
N THR A 220 11.55 14.26 19.44
CA THR A 220 12.81 13.79 18.84
C THR A 220 12.89 14.17 17.36
N TYR A 221 11.77 14.09 16.66
CA TYR A 221 11.62 14.61 15.31
C TYR A 221 11.01 16.01 15.35
N GLN A 222 11.82 17.03 15.02
CA GLN A 222 11.36 18.41 14.97
C GLN A 222 10.22 18.55 13.95
N LYS A 223 9.10 19.14 14.36
CA LYS A 223 7.94 19.37 13.48
C LYS A 223 8.36 20.16 12.23
N GLY A 224 7.95 19.69 11.05
CA GLY A 224 8.31 20.28 9.76
C GLY A 224 9.61 19.75 9.16
N SER A 225 10.43 19.00 9.91
CA SER A 225 11.62 18.35 9.35
C SER A 225 11.26 17.16 8.44
N ASN A 226 12.20 16.77 7.58
CA ASN A 226 12.10 15.56 6.75
C ASN A 226 11.89 14.30 7.61
N ALA A 227 12.62 14.17 8.71
CA ALA A 227 12.49 13.04 9.63
C ALA A 227 11.09 12.98 10.26
N TRP A 228 10.51 14.13 10.62
CA TRP A 228 9.15 14.20 11.12
C TRP A 228 8.13 13.82 10.05
N ALA A 229 8.28 14.32 8.82
CA ALA A 229 7.40 13.98 7.72
C ALA A 229 7.48 12.49 7.33
N ALA A 230 8.69 11.93 7.29
CA ALA A 230 8.95 10.51 7.05
C ALA A 230 8.32 9.62 8.13
N ALA A 231 8.43 10.02 9.40
CA ALA A 231 7.80 9.33 10.50
C ALA A 231 6.27 9.30 10.37
N HIS A 232 5.63 10.42 9.98
CA HIS A 232 4.17 10.45 9.73
C HIS A 232 3.74 9.54 8.57
N VAL A 233 4.49 9.51 7.46
CA VAL A 233 4.21 8.58 6.35
C VAL A 233 4.34 7.13 6.82
N SER A 234 5.43 6.80 7.52
CA SER A 234 5.68 5.43 8.02
C SER A 234 4.58 4.99 8.99
N ILE A 235 4.17 5.85 9.93
CA ILE A 235 3.04 5.59 10.84
C ILE A 235 1.75 5.33 10.07
N GLY A 236 1.42 6.18 9.08
CA GLY A 236 0.21 6.03 8.28
C GLY A 236 0.18 4.70 7.53
N GLU A 237 1.29 4.35 6.89
CA GLU A 237 1.43 3.09 6.16
C GLU A 237 1.35 1.85 7.07
N GLN A 238 2.04 1.86 8.22
CA GLN A 238 1.94 0.77 9.21
C GLN A 238 0.51 0.59 9.72
N LYS A 239 -0.20 1.68 10.03
CA LYS A 239 -1.62 1.62 10.45
C LYS A 239 -2.51 1.01 9.36
N ILE A 240 -2.29 1.37 8.10
CA ILE A 240 -3.03 0.81 6.96
C ILE A 240 -2.77 -0.70 6.81
N LEU A 241 -1.51 -1.13 6.90
CA LEU A 241 -1.14 -2.54 6.81
C LEU A 241 -1.68 -3.35 7.99
N MET A 242 -1.64 -2.82 9.21
CA MET A 242 -2.26 -3.46 10.37
C MET A 242 -3.77 -3.60 10.22
N ALA A 243 -4.46 -2.58 9.70
CA ALA A 243 -5.89 -2.65 9.41
C ALA A 243 -6.21 -3.69 8.32
N THR A 244 -5.34 -3.79 7.30
CA THR A 244 -5.43 -4.79 6.23
C THR A 244 -5.27 -6.21 6.79
N LEU A 245 -4.24 -6.42 7.62
CA LEU A 245 -3.96 -7.69 8.30
C LEU A 245 -5.15 -8.12 9.16
N GLN A 246 -5.67 -7.21 9.98
CA GLN A 246 -6.83 -7.47 10.82
C GLN A 246 -8.05 -7.87 9.97
N LYS A 247 -8.29 -7.15 8.86
CA LYS A 247 -9.40 -7.47 7.95
C LYS A 247 -9.22 -8.84 7.29
N ALA A 248 -8.01 -9.19 6.88
CA ALA A 248 -7.68 -10.50 6.33
C ALA A 248 -7.93 -11.63 7.35
N LYS A 249 -7.49 -11.45 8.61
CA LYS A 249 -7.71 -12.40 9.71
C LYS A 249 -9.20 -12.62 10.00
N GLU A 250 -10.00 -11.54 9.99
CA GLU A 250 -11.45 -11.63 10.17
C GLU A 250 -12.14 -12.42 9.06
N LEU A 251 -11.78 -12.16 7.80
CA LEU A 251 -12.31 -12.92 6.67
C LEU A 251 -11.86 -14.38 6.72
N LEU A 252 -10.60 -14.63 7.09
CA LEU A 252 -10.04 -15.98 7.18
C LEU A 252 -10.77 -16.81 8.25
N ALA A 253 -11.06 -16.22 9.41
CA ALA A 253 -11.81 -16.85 10.50
C ALA A 253 -13.23 -17.30 10.10
N LEU A 254 -13.80 -16.70 9.05
CA LEU A 254 -15.09 -17.09 8.48
C LEU A 254 -15.00 -18.21 7.42
N VAL A 255 -13.79 -18.62 7.05
CA VAL A 255 -13.54 -19.64 6.01
C VAL A 255 -12.90 -20.90 6.59
N VAL A 256 -11.91 -20.76 7.48
CA VAL A 256 -11.18 -21.90 8.06
C VAL A 256 -11.76 -22.34 9.39
N CYS A 257 -11.78 -23.66 9.62
CA CYS A 257 -12.18 -24.22 10.90
C CYS A 257 -11.25 -23.71 12.01
N ALA A 258 -11.81 -23.08 13.04
CA ALA A 258 -11.03 -22.48 14.13
C ALA A 258 -10.24 -23.50 14.98
N ASN A 259 -10.55 -24.80 14.87
CA ASN A 259 -9.82 -25.86 15.58
C ASN A 259 -8.75 -26.55 14.71
N CYS A 260 -9.09 -26.92 13.47
CA CYS A 260 -8.19 -27.75 12.63
C CYS A 260 -7.61 -27.01 11.42
N GLY A 261 -7.96 -25.74 11.21
CA GLY A 261 -7.44 -24.90 10.13
C GLY A 261 -7.90 -25.28 8.71
N LYS A 262 -8.75 -26.30 8.56
CA LYS A 262 -9.26 -26.77 7.27
C LYS A 262 -10.37 -25.86 6.74
N ALA A 263 -10.27 -25.51 5.46
CA ALA A 263 -11.31 -24.82 4.73
C ALA A 263 -12.23 -25.84 4.05
N ASN A 264 -13.53 -25.76 4.31
CA ASN A 264 -14.53 -26.62 3.69
C ASN A 264 -15.77 -25.78 3.36
N GLU A 265 -16.45 -26.10 2.27
CA GLU A 265 -17.71 -25.44 1.89
C GLU A 265 -18.80 -25.60 2.96
N ASN A 266 -18.77 -26.73 3.68
CA ASN A 266 -19.76 -27.06 4.71
C ASN A 266 -19.39 -26.55 6.11
N ASN A 267 -18.35 -25.71 6.25
CA ASN A 267 -17.99 -25.12 7.53
C ASN A 267 -19.15 -24.27 8.09
N LYS A 268 -19.55 -24.54 9.33
CA LYS A 268 -20.69 -23.88 9.98
C LYS A 268 -20.22 -22.81 10.95
N ARG A 269 -20.86 -21.63 10.91
CA ARG A 269 -20.60 -20.54 11.85
C ARG A 269 -20.99 -20.94 13.27
N CYS A 270 -20.25 -20.44 14.25
CA CYS A 270 -20.65 -20.51 15.66
C CYS A 270 -22.04 -19.88 15.84
N GLY A 271 -22.99 -20.62 16.42
CA GLY A 271 -24.38 -20.18 16.53
C GLY A 271 -24.58 -18.89 17.34
N ARG A 272 -23.66 -18.59 18.27
CA ARG A 272 -23.73 -17.41 19.15
C ARG A 272 -23.08 -16.17 18.54
N CYS A 273 -21.77 -16.23 18.27
CA CYS A 273 -21.01 -15.06 17.82
C CYS A 273 -20.95 -14.89 16.31
N ARG A 274 -21.10 -15.98 15.54
CA ARG A 274 -20.95 -16.02 14.09
C ARG A 274 -19.59 -15.52 13.54
N LYS A 275 -18.60 -15.26 14.41
CA LYS A 275 -17.26 -14.73 14.08
C LYS A 275 -16.23 -15.82 13.72
N VAL A 276 -16.54 -17.08 13.98
CA VAL A 276 -15.66 -18.23 13.67
C VAL A 276 -16.49 -19.36 13.07
N VAL A 277 -15.85 -20.23 12.29
CA VAL A 277 -16.47 -21.43 11.71
C VAL A 277 -15.83 -22.74 12.19
N TYR A 278 -16.59 -23.82 12.09
CA TYR A 278 -16.15 -25.18 12.43
C TYR A 278 -16.57 -26.18 11.35
N CYS A 279 -15.71 -27.15 11.06
CA CYS A 279 -16.05 -28.25 10.15
C CYS A 279 -16.99 -29.29 10.78
N GLY A 280 -17.17 -29.25 12.11
CA GLY A 280 -18.02 -30.19 12.83
C GLY A 280 -18.07 -29.90 14.33
N ILE A 281 -18.97 -30.59 15.03
CA ILE A 281 -19.23 -30.40 16.46
C ILE A 281 -18.00 -30.74 17.30
N ASP A 282 -17.21 -31.73 16.89
CA ASP A 282 -16.01 -32.14 17.64
C ASP A 282 -14.96 -31.03 17.65
N CYS A 283 -14.70 -30.42 16.49
CA CYS A 283 -13.83 -29.25 16.39
C CYS A 283 -14.37 -28.06 17.19
N GLN A 284 -15.69 -27.85 17.20
CA GLN A 284 -16.29 -26.80 18.02
C GLN A 284 -16.06 -27.05 19.51
N LYS A 285 -16.32 -28.26 20.02
CA LYS A 285 -16.15 -28.60 21.44
C LYS A 285 -14.70 -28.44 21.89
N SER A 286 -13.73 -28.86 21.08
CA SER A 286 -12.30 -28.73 21.39
C SER A 286 -11.88 -27.27 21.52
N HIS A 287 -12.22 -26.44 20.54
CA HIS A 287 -11.86 -25.01 20.55
C HIS A 287 -12.73 -24.16 21.49
N TYR A 288 -13.91 -24.65 21.91
CA TYR A 288 -14.82 -23.89 22.78
C TYR A 288 -14.19 -23.50 24.14
N LYS A 289 -13.26 -24.32 24.64
CA LYS A 289 -12.55 -24.06 25.91
C LYS A 289 -11.87 -22.69 25.92
N GLU A 290 -11.27 -22.31 24.79
CA GLU A 290 -10.60 -21.03 24.57
C GLU A 290 -11.59 -19.98 24.05
N HIS A 291 -12.43 -20.36 23.09
CA HIS A 291 -13.35 -19.43 22.44
C HIS A 291 -14.41 -18.81 23.36
N LYS A 292 -14.85 -19.52 24.42
CA LYS A 292 -15.96 -19.09 25.28
C LYS A 292 -15.78 -17.69 25.86
N VAL A 293 -14.53 -17.25 26.08
CA VAL A 293 -14.20 -15.92 26.62
C VAL A 293 -14.55 -14.81 25.63
N LEU A 294 -14.36 -15.05 24.33
CA LEU A 294 -14.60 -14.09 23.25
C LEU A 294 -15.97 -14.29 22.57
N CYS A 295 -16.69 -15.37 22.90
CA CYS A 295 -17.95 -15.75 22.27
C CYS A 295 -19.14 -14.91 22.79
N LYS A 296 -19.28 -13.69 22.26
CA LYS A 296 -20.40 -12.78 22.53
C LYS A 296 -21.50 -12.87 21.45
N THR A 297 -22.73 -12.45 21.77
CA THR A 297 -23.88 -12.53 20.84
C THR A 297 -23.64 -11.64 19.62
N ALA A 298 -24.00 -12.11 18.42
CA ALA A 298 -23.90 -11.31 17.21
C ALA A 298 -24.87 -10.12 17.27
N GLY A 299 -24.38 -8.90 17.52
CA GLY A 299 -25.19 -7.68 17.59
C GLY A 299 -24.96 -6.79 18.82
N GLU A 300 -24.06 -7.18 19.74
CA GLU A 300 -23.52 -6.33 20.83
C GLU A 300 -22.09 -5.86 20.51
#